data_AF-A0A927Z5K6-F1
#
_entry.id   AF-A0A927Z5K6-F1
#
_cell.length_a   1.000
_cell.length_b   1.000
_cell.length_c   1.000
_cell.angle_alpha   90.00
_cell.angle_beta   90.00
_cell.angle_gamma   90.00
#
_symmetry.space_group_name_H-M   'P 1'
#
loop_
_entity.id
_entity.type
_entity.pdbx_description
1 polymer ?
#
loop_
_entity_poly.entity_id
_entity_poly.type
_entity_poly.pdbx_seq_one_letter_code
_entity_poly.pdbx_strand_id
1 'polypeptide(L)'
;MERKVGTVSRGIRGPIIRQGDDLRDITVTSVLEAAESEGFSLRDRDVIAVTESIVARAQGNYASVNDIAADVKAKLGGETIGVIFPILSRNRFAICLKGIAMGAKKVVLMLSYPSDEVGNALLTFDQLDEAGINPYTDVLTLERYRELFGENKHEFTGVDYVQYYSDIITEAGAEVEVIFANNAKAILDYADCIINCDIHTRVRTKRLLREGGAKVVCGLDDILTASVDGSGYNTKYGLLGSNKSTEDQIKLFPRECQDLVEGIQADILDKTGKHVEVMVYGDGAFKDPQGKIWELADPVVSPAFTSGLIGTPNELKLKYLADNDFANLSGAELKEAISKSIKEKDSNLVGNMASQGTTPRQLTDLIGSLCDLTSGSGDKGTPIILIQGYFDNFTD
;
A
#
# COMPACT_ATOMS: atom_id res chain seq x y z
N MET A 1 38.08 14.19 1.79
CA MET A 1 37.69 14.24 0.36
C MET A 1 36.28 14.78 0.30
N GLU A 2 36.00 15.73 -0.59
CA GLU A 2 34.64 16.27 -0.73
C GLU A 2 33.72 15.19 -1.30
N ARG A 3 32.59 14.91 -0.62
CA ARG A 3 31.60 13.94 -1.08
C ARG A 3 30.95 14.42 -2.38
N LYS A 4 30.84 13.54 -3.37
CA LYS A 4 30.24 13.85 -4.69
C LYS A 4 28.97 13.06 -5.01
N VAL A 5 28.63 12.09 -4.17
CA VAL A 5 27.44 11.23 -4.33
C VAL A 5 26.48 11.54 -3.20
N GLY A 6 25.22 11.85 -3.51
CA GLY A 6 24.18 12.10 -2.52
C GLY A 6 23.58 10.82 -1.97
N THR A 7 22.25 10.72 -2.01
CA THR A 7 21.51 9.52 -1.61
C THR A 7 21.72 8.39 -2.62
N VAL A 8 21.91 7.17 -2.12
CA VAL A 8 22.06 5.95 -2.93
C VAL A 8 21.04 4.92 -2.46
N SER A 9 20.29 4.33 -3.38
CA SER A 9 19.40 3.19 -3.11
C SER A 9 19.96 1.93 -3.74
N ARG A 10 20.16 0.87 -2.96
CA ARG A 10 20.66 -0.44 -3.43
C ARG A 10 19.67 -1.54 -3.12
N GLY A 11 19.30 -2.31 -4.15
CA GLY A 11 18.64 -3.60 -3.96
C GLY A 11 19.66 -4.66 -3.54
N ILE A 12 19.51 -5.19 -2.34
CA ILE A 12 20.35 -6.24 -1.77
C ILE A 12 19.74 -7.59 -2.15
N ARG A 13 20.51 -8.43 -2.85
CA ARG A 13 20.05 -9.76 -3.22
C ARG A 13 19.96 -10.64 -1.98
N GLY A 14 18.82 -11.31 -1.81
CA GLY A 14 18.57 -12.21 -0.69
C GLY A 14 18.21 -13.63 -1.16
N PRO A 15 18.18 -14.61 -0.25
CA PRO A 15 17.73 -15.96 -0.55
C PRO A 15 16.21 -16.00 -0.81
N ILE A 16 15.73 -17.12 -1.34
CA ILE A 16 14.30 -17.38 -1.47
C ILE A 16 13.74 -17.69 -0.07
N ILE A 17 12.91 -16.79 0.44
CA ILE A 17 12.31 -16.87 1.78
C ILE A 17 11.15 -17.89 1.83
N ARG A 18 11.17 -18.71 2.87
CA ARG A 18 10.15 -19.70 3.22
C ARG A 18 9.58 -19.43 4.60
N GLN A 19 8.47 -20.10 4.89
CA GLN A 19 7.85 -20.07 6.21
C GLN A 19 8.84 -20.58 7.27
N GLY A 20 8.95 -19.83 8.37
CA GLY A 20 9.82 -20.14 9.50
C GLY A 20 11.27 -19.67 9.36
N ASP A 21 11.64 -19.07 8.23
CA ASP A 21 12.99 -18.52 8.05
C ASP A 21 13.24 -17.35 9.01
N ASP A 22 14.46 -17.29 9.56
CA ASP A 22 14.91 -16.19 10.42
C ASP A 22 15.25 -14.96 9.58
N LEU A 23 14.24 -14.09 9.38
CA LEU A 23 14.43 -12.87 8.60
C LEU A 23 15.40 -11.87 9.23
N ARG A 24 15.58 -11.90 10.55
CA ARG A 24 16.52 -11.01 11.22
C ARG A 24 17.94 -11.37 10.81
N ASP A 25 18.32 -12.64 10.98
CA ASP A 25 19.64 -13.12 10.60
C ASP A 25 19.87 -13.01 9.08
N ILE A 26 18.88 -13.40 8.26
CA ILE A 26 18.97 -13.28 6.81
C ILE A 26 19.19 -11.84 6.37
N THR A 27 18.46 -10.88 6.95
CA THR A 27 18.59 -9.46 6.57
C THR A 27 19.97 -8.93 6.93
N VAL A 28 20.43 -9.18 8.16
CA VAL A 28 21.73 -8.74 8.64
C VAL A 28 22.85 -9.34 7.79
N THR A 29 22.83 -10.66 7.58
CA THR A 29 23.85 -11.36 6.80
C THR A 29 23.87 -10.89 5.36
N SER A 30 22.71 -10.76 4.69
CA SER A 30 22.64 -10.31 3.29
C SER A 30 23.22 -8.89 3.10
N VAL A 31 22.96 -7.98 4.04
CA VAL A 31 23.47 -6.61 3.98
C VAL A 31 24.99 -6.57 4.20
N LEU A 32 25.50 -7.34 5.17
CA LEU A 32 26.94 -7.38 5.47
C LEU A 32 27.74 -8.05 4.36
N GLU A 33 27.26 -9.18 3.82
CA GLU A 33 27.89 -9.87 2.69
C GLU A 33 27.89 -8.99 1.43
N ALA A 34 26.80 -8.25 1.18
CA ALA A 34 26.75 -7.30 0.07
C ALA A 34 27.75 -6.15 0.28
N ALA A 35 27.88 -5.63 1.49
CA ALA A 35 28.84 -4.57 1.83
C ALA A 35 30.28 -5.03 1.58
N GLU A 36 30.62 -6.24 2.01
CA GLU A 36 31.93 -6.85 1.78
C GLU A 36 32.19 -7.11 0.29
N SER A 37 31.26 -7.77 -0.40
CA SER A 37 31.42 -8.18 -1.81
C SER A 37 31.49 -6.99 -2.76
N GLU A 38 30.68 -5.96 -2.54
CA GLU A 38 30.59 -4.79 -3.43
C GLU A 38 31.46 -3.61 -2.96
N GLY A 39 32.19 -3.76 -1.85
CA GLY A 39 33.17 -2.79 -1.37
C GLY A 39 32.58 -1.48 -0.85
N PHE A 40 31.43 -1.53 -0.17
CA PHE A 40 30.86 -0.37 0.54
C PHE A 40 30.80 -0.61 2.06
N SER A 41 30.68 0.47 2.82
CA SER A 41 30.52 0.41 4.28
C SER A 41 29.18 0.99 4.70
N LEU A 42 28.61 0.46 5.78
CA LEU A 42 27.46 1.04 6.45
C LEU A 42 27.86 2.29 7.23
N ARG A 43 26.90 3.20 7.38
CA ARG A 43 27.04 4.46 8.09
C ARG A 43 25.92 4.61 9.10
N ASP A 44 26.15 5.45 10.09
CA ASP A 44 25.07 5.89 10.97
C ASP A 44 23.97 6.53 10.12
N ARG A 45 22.71 6.26 10.48
CA ARG A 45 21.50 6.74 9.80
C ARG A 45 21.25 6.20 8.40
N ASP A 46 22.02 5.22 7.92
CA ASP A 46 21.59 4.43 6.76
C ASP A 46 20.26 3.72 7.06
N VAL A 47 19.44 3.45 6.04
CA VAL A 47 18.15 2.77 6.20
C VAL A 47 18.21 1.39 5.56
N ILE A 48 17.88 0.36 6.34
CA ILE A 48 17.68 -1.01 5.86
C ILE A 48 16.17 -1.27 5.82
N ALA A 49 15.63 -1.53 4.64
CA ALA A 49 14.20 -1.77 4.45
C ALA A 49 13.96 -3.20 3.94
N VAL A 50 12.97 -3.89 4.52
CA VAL A 50 12.60 -5.28 4.17
C VAL A 50 11.19 -5.29 3.62
N THR A 51 10.94 -5.92 2.47
CA THR A 51 9.58 -5.98 1.90
C THR A 51 8.64 -6.76 2.82
N GLU A 52 7.45 -6.21 3.03
CA GLU A 52 6.29 -6.80 3.68
C GLU A 52 6.00 -8.20 3.14
N SER A 53 6.24 -8.43 1.85
CA SER A 53 5.97 -9.68 1.18
C SER A 53 6.80 -10.84 1.73
N ILE A 54 8.09 -10.61 2.03
CA ILE A 54 8.93 -11.66 2.63
C ILE A 54 8.67 -11.83 4.12
N VAL A 55 8.33 -10.74 4.83
CA VAL A 55 7.92 -10.78 6.23
C VAL A 55 6.69 -11.66 6.39
N ALA A 56 5.67 -11.43 5.58
CA ALA A 56 4.46 -12.25 5.59
C ALA A 56 4.73 -13.72 5.24
N ARG A 57 5.68 -14.00 4.33
CA ARG A 57 6.06 -15.39 3.96
C ARG A 57 6.74 -16.10 5.13
N ALA A 58 7.74 -15.46 5.75
CA ALA A 58 8.45 -16.03 6.90
C ALA A 58 7.51 -16.29 8.09
N GLN A 59 6.56 -15.38 8.33
CA GLN A 59 5.55 -15.54 9.38
C GLN A 59 4.61 -16.73 9.15
N GLY A 60 4.47 -17.22 7.93
CA GLY A 60 3.51 -18.28 7.63
C GLY A 60 2.05 -17.84 7.82
N ASN A 61 1.77 -16.54 7.72
CA ASN A 61 0.45 -15.99 8.03
C ASN A 61 -0.50 -16.14 6.84
N TYR A 62 -1.00 -17.36 6.64
CA TYR A 62 -1.86 -17.72 5.52
C TYR A 62 -3.28 -18.05 5.97
N ALA A 63 -4.26 -17.77 5.11
CA ALA A 63 -5.64 -18.16 5.33
C ALA A 63 -6.27 -18.68 4.03
N SER A 64 -7.14 -19.67 4.15
CA SER A 64 -7.88 -20.26 3.03
C SER A 64 -9.15 -19.45 2.73
N VAL A 65 -9.70 -19.63 1.53
CA VAL A 65 -11.03 -19.08 1.20
C VAL A 65 -12.14 -19.62 2.10
N ASN A 66 -11.97 -20.83 2.67
CA ASN A 66 -12.92 -21.39 3.64
C ASN A 66 -12.86 -20.64 4.97
N ASP A 67 -11.67 -20.23 5.41
CA ASP A 67 -11.49 -19.47 6.66
C ASP A 67 -12.18 -18.10 6.54
N ILE A 68 -12.00 -17.45 5.37
CA ILE A 68 -12.70 -16.21 5.02
C ILE A 68 -14.22 -16.44 5.03
N ALA A 69 -14.70 -17.49 4.38
CA ALA A 69 -16.13 -17.81 4.29
C ALA A 69 -16.75 -18.05 5.67
N ALA A 70 -16.06 -18.79 6.54
CA ALA A 70 -16.49 -19.07 7.90
C ALA A 70 -16.60 -17.78 8.73
N ASP A 71 -15.62 -16.88 8.64
CA ASP A 71 -15.64 -15.61 9.36
C ASP A 71 -16.71 -14.64 8.83
N VAL A 72 -16.85 -14.55 7.50
CA VAL A 72 -17.91 -13.77 6.83
C VAL A 72 -19.28 -14.26 7.27
N LYS A 73 -19.50 -15.58 7.25
CA LYS A 73 -20.78 -16.17 7.69
C LYS A 73 -21.05 -15.90 9.17
N ALA A 74 -20.03 -16.03 10.03
CA ALA A 74 -20.16 -15.75 11.46
C ALA A 74 -20.52 -14.28 11.74
N LYS A 75 -19.94 -13.34 10.99
CA LYS A 75 -20.12 -11.89 11.21
C LYS A 75 -21.36 -11.32 10.53
N LEU A 76 -21.73 -11.82 9.35
CA LEU A 76 -22.82 -11.25 8.52
C LEU A 76 -24.06 -12.15 8.41
N GLY A 77 -24.01 -13.38 8.95
CA GLY A 77 -25.15 -14.31 9.02
C GLY A 77 -25.37 -15.19 7.81
N GLY A 78 -24.63 -14.98 6.71
CA GLY A 78 -24.60 -15.84 5.53
C GLY A 78 -25.82 -15.76 4.60
N GLU A 79 -26.60 -14.69 4.69
CA GLU A 79 -27.73 -14.43 3.79
C GLU A 79 -27.28 -13.54 2.61
N THR A 80 -28.02 -12.47 2.29
CA THR A 80 -27.62 -11.47 1.30
C THR A 80 -26.60 -10.49 1.89
N ILE A 81 -25.49 -10.29 1.21
CA ILE A 81 -24.47 -9.31 1.59
C ILE A 81 -24.24 -8.30 0.46
N GLY A 82 -24.13 -7.03 0.82
CA GLY A 82 -23.62 -6.00 -0.09
C GLY A 82 -22.09 -5.96 -0.02
N VAL A 83 -21.41 -6.05 -1.16
CA VAL A 83 -19.95 -5.95 -1.25
C VAL A 83 -19.62 -4.72 -2.08
N ILE A 84 -18.98 -3.72 -1.47
CA ILE A 84 -18.85 -2.40 -2.10
C ILE A 84 -17.41 -1.93 -2.21
N PHE A 85 -17.14 -1.14 -3.25
CA PHE A 85 -15.88 -0.42 -3.47
C PHE A 85 -14.60 -1.29 -3.45
N PRO A 86 -14.61 -2.49 -4.05
CA PRO A 86 -13.37 -3.23 -4.18
C PRO A 86 -12.43 -2.58 -5.17
N ILE A 87 -11.13 -2.79 -4.98
CA ILE A 87 -10.16 -2.56 -6.03
C ILE A 87 -10.29 -3.64 -7.12
N LEU A 88 -10.03 -3.27 -8.37
CA LEU A 88 -10.04 -4.16 -9.53
C LEU A 88 -8.71 -4.92 -9.60
N SER A 89 -8.63 -6.05 -8.90
CA SER A 89 -7.42 -6.84 -8.81
C SER A 89 -7.69 -8.33 -8.79
N ARG A 90 -7.09 -9.05 -9.75
CA ARG A 90 -7.02 -10.52 -9.77
C ARG A 90 -6.21 -11.10 -8.61
N ASN A 91 -5.22 -10.36 -8.11
CA ASN A 91 -4.28 -10.86 -7.11
C ASN A 91 -4.70 -10.50 -5.69
N ARG A 92 -5.29 -9.32 -5.47
CA ARG A 92 -5.67 -8.85 -4.12
C ARG A 92 -7.13 -9.14 -3.80
N PHE A 93 -8.06 -8.72 -4.66
CA PHE A 93 -9.49 -8.79 -4.33
C PHE A 93 -10.17 -10.08 -4.78
N ALA A 94 -9.89 -10.60 -5.98
CA ALA A 94 -10.62 -11.74 -6.55
C ALA A 94 -10.67 -12.98 -5.62
N ILE A 95 -9.55 -13.32 -5.00
CA ILE A 95 -9.47 -14.45 -4.05
C ILE A 95 -10.22 -14.17 -2.75
N CYS A 96 -10.21 -12.93 -2.27
CA CYS A 96 -11.01 -12.51 -1.11
C CYS A 96 -12.51 -12.57 -1.45
N LEU A 97 -12.90 -12.10 -2.65
CA LEU A 97 -14.28 -12.17 -3.14
C LEU A 97 -14.79 -13.60 -3.19
N LYS A 98 -13.96 -14.55 -3.64
CA LYS A 98 -14.30 -15.99 -3.62
C LYS A 98 -14.67 -16.44 -2.20
N GLY A 99 -13.82 -16.17 -1.21
CA GLY A 99 -14.10 -16.51 0.19
C GLY A 99 -15.34 -15.80 0.75
N ILE A 100 -15.53 -14.51 0.41
CA ILE A 100 -16.72 -13.73 0.80
C ILE A 100 -18.00 -14.35 0.21
N ALA A 101 -17.99 -14.69 -1.08
CA ALA A 101 -19.13 -15.29 -1.77
C ALA A 101 -19.49 -16.66 -1.20
N MET A 102 -18.49 -17.52 -0.90
CA MET A 102 -18.70 -18.81 -0.23
C MET A 102 -19.37 -18.68 1.15
N GLY A 103 -19.22 -17.52 1.81
CA GLY A 103 -19.82 -17.21 3.10
C GLY A 103 -21.27 -16.71 3.03
N ALA A 104 -21.85 -16.52 1.84
CA ALA A 104 -23.15 -15.88 1.64
C ALA A 104 -24.04 -16.65 0.65
N LYS A 105 -25.36 -16.40 0.68
CA LYS A 105 -26.29 -16.93 -0.34
C LYS A 105 -26.36 -16.04 -1.57
N LYS A 106 -26.27 -14.72 -1.38
CA LYS A 106 -26.32 -13.73 -2.45
C LYS A 106 -25.33 -12.61 -2.17
N VAL A 107 -24.61 -12.19 -3.19
CA VAL A 107 -23.74 -11.01 -3.17
C VAL A 107 -24.33 -9.95 -4.09
N VAL A 108 -24.61 -8.78 -3.51
CA VAL A 108 -24.85 -7.55 -4.29
C VAL A 108 -23.53 -6.82 -4.40
N LEU A 109 -22.88 -6.92 -5.56
CA LEU A 109 -21.59 -6.30 -5.83
C LEU A 109 -21.80 -4.89 -6.37
N MET A 110 -21.32 -3.88 -5.63
CA MET A 110 -21.33 -2.48 -6.06
C MET A 110 -19.93 -2.01 -6.44
N LEU A 111 -19.74 -1.74 -7.72
CA LEU A 111 -18.48 -1.24 -8.27
C LEU A 111 -18.50 0.28 -8.39
N SER A 112 -17.42 0.92 -7.95
CA SER A 112 -17.17 2.35 -8.24
C SER A 112 -16.89 2.54 -9.72
N TYR A 113 -17.29 3.68 -10.27
CA TYR A 113 -17.07 4.03 -11.67
C TYR A 113 -16.84 5.54 -11.84
N PRO A 114 -15.99 6.01 -12.77
CA PRO A 114 -15.32 5.24 -13.82
C PRO A 114 -14.18 4.34 -13.31
N SER A 115 -13.64 4.58 -12.12
CA SER A 115 -12.53 3.80 -11.55
C SER A 115 -12.73 3.46 -10.07
N ASP A 116 -11.96 2.49 -9.59
CA ASP A 116 -11.85 2.16 -8.17
C ASP A 116 -11.04 3.21 -7.36
N GLU A 117 -10.85 2.97 -6.06
CA GLU A 117 -10.12 3.88 -5.15
C GLU A 117 -8.67 4.16 -5.59
N VAL A 118 -7.99 3.16 -6.16
CA VAL A 118 -6.61 3.31 -6.61
C VAL A 118 -6.51 3.83 -8.05
N GLY A 119 -7.60 3.79 -8.82
CA GLY A 119 -7.67 4.33 -10.18
C GLY A 119 -7.69 3.27 -11.27
N ASN A 120 -7.88 1.98 -10.97
CA ASN A 120 -8.16 1.01 -12.04
C ASN A 120 -9.53 1.33 -12.64
N ALA A 121 -9.55 1.53 -13.95
CA ALA A 121 -10.72 1.99 -14.67
C ALA A 121 -11.61 0.82 -15.14
N LEU A 122 -12.92 0.95 -14.94
CA LEU A 122 -13.95 0.21 -15.70
C LEU A 122 -14.32 0.95 -16.98
N LEU A 123 -14.31 2.28 -16.93
CA LEU A 123 -14.70 3.19 -18.00
C LEU A 123 -13.73 4.38 -18.07
N THR A 124 -13.70 5.08 -19.20
CA THR A 124 -13.07 6.39 -19.30
C THR A 124 -14.08 7.50 -18.97
N PHE A 125 -13.59 8.70 -18.63
CA PHE A 125 -14.47 9.87 -18.48
C PHE A 125 -15.16 10.24 -19.80
N ASP A 126 -14.48 10.10 -20.93
CA ASP A 126 -15.07 10.38 -22.25
C ASP A 126 -16.29 9.47 -22.51
N GLN A 127 -16.22 8.19 -22.15
CA GLN A 127 -17.38 7.28 -22.25
C GLN A 127 -18.56 7.76 -21.40
N LEU A 128 -18.31 8.29 -20.19
CA LEU A 128 -19.36 8.82 -19.33
C LEU A 128 -19.98 10.09 -19.92
N ASP A 129 -19.16 11.00 -20.43
CA ASP A 129 -19.58 12.26 -21.03
C ASP A 129 -20.42 12.01 -22.30
N GLU A 130 -19.99 11.09 -23.15
CA GLU A 130 -20.73 10.68 -24.36
C GLU A 130 -22.08 10.03 -24.04
N ALA A 131 -22.14 9.22 -22.97
CA ALA A 131 -23.37 8.58 -22.51
C ALA A 131 -24.28 9.50 -21.66
N GLY A 132 -23.80 10.69 -21.31
CA GLY A 132 -24.52 11.64 -20.44
C GLY A 132 -24.73 11.13 -19.00
N ILE A 133 -23.82 10.28 -18.50
CA ILE A 133 -23.91 9.69 -17.16
C ILE A 133 -23.13 10.54 -16.16
N ASN A 134 -23.76 10.85 -15.03
CA ASN A 134 -23.12 11.54 -13.92
C ASN A 134 -22.63 10.55 -12.85
N PRO A 135 -21.31 10.29 -12.73
CA PRO A 135 -20.79 9.31 -11.78
C PRO A 135 -21.00 9.71 -10.31
N TYR A 136 -21.33 10.97 -10.01
CA TYR A 136 -21.51 11.42 -8.63
C TYR A 136 -22.91 11.14 -8.08
N THR A 137 -23.90 10.96 -8.95
CA THR A 137 -25.32 10.85 -8.56
C THR A 137 -26.00 9.60 -9.08
N ASP A 138 -25.60 9.12 -10.26
CA ASP A 138 -26.33 8.07 -10.94
C ASP A 138 -25.98 6.70 -10.34
N VAL A 139 -26.95 5.80 -10.39
CA VAL A 139 -26.80 4.40 -10.00
C VAL A 139 -27.20 3.56 -11.20
N LEU A 140 -26.31 2.70 -11.67
CA LEU A 140 -26.56 1.86 -12.84
C LEU A 140 -26.76 0.41 -12.42
N THR A 141 -27.70 -0.28 -13.06
CA THR A 141 -27.78 -1.74 -13.05
C THR A 141 -26.79 -2.32 -14.04
N LEU A 142 -26.47 -3.62 -13.90
CA LEU A 142 -25.67 -4.34 -14.90
C LEU A 142 -26.26 -4.23 -16.32
N GLU A 143 -27.56 -4.40 -16.47
CA GLU A 143 -28.23 -4.28 -17.77
C GLU A 143 -27.99 -2.90 -18.40
N ARG A 144 -28.21 -1.83 -17.65
CA ARG A 144 -28.01 -0.46 -18.15
C ARG A 144 -26.54 -0.17 -18.46
N TYR A 145 -25.63 -0.65 -17.62
CA TYR A 145 -24.19 -0.55 -17.88
C TYR A 145 -23.81 -1.23 -19.19
N ARG A 146 -24.30 -2.46 -19.44
CA ARG A 146 -24.01 -3.21 -20.67
C ARG A 146 -24.67 -2.59 -21.90
N GLU A 147 -25.88 -2.05 -21.78
CA GLU A 147 -26.55 -1.33 -22.87
C GLU A 147 -25.74 -0.10 -23.31
N LEU A 148 -25.23 0.66 -22.34
CA LEU A 148 -24.48 1.89 -22.60
C LEU A 148 -23.05 1.63 -23.09
N PHE A 149 -22.35 0.68 -22.47
CA PHE A 149 -20.90 0.57 -22.61
C PHE A 149 -20.43 -0.80 -23.12
N GLY A 150 -21.30 -1.80 -23.21
CA GLY A 150 -20.95 -3.15 -23.65
C GLY A 150 -19.94 -3.87 -22.74
N GLU A 151 -19.02 -4.61 -23.36
CA GLU A 151 -17.89 -5.23 -22.68
C GLU A 151 -16.70 -4.27 -22.60
N ASN A 152 -16.33 -3.86 -21.39
CA ASN A 152 -15.18 -2.99 -21.15
C ASN A 152 -14.05 -3.79 -20.50
N LYS A 153 -13.04 -4.10 -21.31
CA LYS A 153 -11.84 -4.78 -20.85
C LYS A 153 -10.85 -3.75 -20.34
N HIS A 154 -10.29 -4.02 -19.17
CA HIS A 154 -9.27 -3.18 -18.57
C HIS A 154 -8.03 -3.08 -19.47
N GLU A 155 -7.55 -1.86 -19.72
CA GLU A 155 -6.50 -1.55 -20.71
C GLU A 155 -5.24 -2.44 -20.56
N PHE A 156 -4.76 -2.60 -19.32
CA PHE A 156 -3.52 -3.33 -19.05
C PHE A 156 -3.67 -4.85 -18.94
N THR A 157 -4.85 -5.36 -18.59
CA THR A 157 -5.04 -6.79 -18.29
C THR A 157 -5.87 -7.51 -19.33
N GLY A 158 -6.65 -6.79 -20.14
CA GLY A 158 -7.62 -7.35 -21.09
C GLY A 158 -8.81 -8.02 -20.43
N VAL A 159 -9.01 -7.85 -19.12
CA VAL A 159 -10.06 -8.51 -18.34
C VAL A 159 -11.29 -7.61 -18.24
N ASP A 160 -12.46 -8.16 -18.51
CA ASP A 160 -13.74 -7.57 -18.10
C ASP A 160 -13.97 -7.94 -16.63
N TYR A 161 -13.66 -7.00 -15.72
CA TYR A 161 -13.77 -7.24 -14.28
C TYR A 161 -15.21 -7.44 -13.80
N VAL A 162 -16.19 -6.87 -14.52
CA VAL A 162 -17.61 -7.03 -14.18
C VAL A 162 -18.03 -8.49 -14.39
N GLN A 163 -17.68 -9.06 -15.55
CA GLN A 163 -17.94 -10.46 -15.83
C GLN A 163 -17.12 -11.37 -14.92
N TYR A 164 -15.81 -11.11 -14.82
CA TYR A 164 -14.88 -11.92 -14.03
C TYR A 164 -15.30 -12.06 -12.56
N TYR A 165 -15.74 -10.97 -11.91
CA TYR A 165 -16.23 -11.04 -10.53
C TYR A 165 -17.59 -11.70 -10.41
N SER A 166 -18.47 -11.54 -11.40
CA SER A 166 -19.74 -12.26 -11.44
C SER A 166 -19.54 -13.77 -11.53
N ASP A 167 -18.58 -14.22 -12.36
CA ASP A 167 -18.21 -15.62 -12.49
C ASP A 167 -17.68 -16.17 -11.16
N ILE A 168 -16.76 -15.46 -10.49
CA ILE A 168 -16.24 -15.88 -9.18
C ILE A 168 -17.35 -16.09 -8.15
N ILE A 169 -18.32 -15.15 -8.07
CA ILE A 169 -19.41 -15.22 -7.09
C ILE A 169 -20.31 -16.43 -7.37
N THR A 170 -20.66 -16.63 -8.65
CA THR A 170 -21.54 -17.74 -9.07
C THR A 170 -20.86 -19.11 -8.93
N GLU A 171 -19.59 -19.22 -9.31
CA GLU A 171 -18.77 -20.42 -9.13
C GLU A 171 -18.55 -20.77 -7.65
N ALA A 172 -18.50 -19.76 -6.78
CA ALA A 172 -18.45 -19.93 -5.33
C ALA A 172 -19.80 -20.36 -4.71
N GLY A 173 -20.87 -20.44 -5.51
CA GLY A 173 -22.18 -20.94 -5.09
C GLY A 173 -23.14 -19.86 -4.58
N ALA A 174 -22.84 -18.57 -4.78
CA ALA A 174 -23.70 -17.46 -4.41
C ALA A 174 -24.41 -16.85 -5.63
N GLU A 175 -25.63 -16.36 -5.43
CA GLU A 175 -26.30 -15.51 -6.42
C GLU A 175 -25.57 -14.17 -6.55
N VAL A 176 -25.49 -13.61 -7.76
CA VAL A 176 -24.85 -12.31 -8.00
C VAL A 176 -25.85 -11.29 -8.53
N GLU A 177 -25.80 -10.09 -7.97
CA GLU A 177 -26.40 -8.89 -8.54
C GLU A 177 -25.33 -7.80 -8.60
N VAL A 178 -25.15 -7.16 -9.76
CA VAL A 178 -24.14 -6.10 -9.93
C VAL A 178 -24.81 -4.75 -10.16
N ILE A 179 -24.36 -3.77 -9.39
CA ILE A 179 -24.74 -2.36 -9.53
C ILE A 179 -23.49 -1.47 -9.56
N PHE A 180 -23.64 -0.24 -10.04
CA PHE A 180 -22.55 0.73 -10.13
C PHE A 180 -22.97 2.03 -9.46
N ALA A 181 -22.18 2.50 -8.50
CA ALA A 181 -22.42 3.75 -7.78
C ALA A 181 -21.13 4.21 -7.07
N ASN A 182 -20.99 5.52 -6.87
CA ASN A 182 -19.93 6.10 -6.03
C ASN A 182 -20.42 6.55 -4.65
N ASN A 183 -21.74 6.53 -4.43
CA ASN A 183 -22.33 6.80 -3.13
C ASN A 183 -22.51 5.49 -2.37
N ALA A 184 -21.77 5.33 -1.26
CA ALA A 184 -21.82 4.12 -0.43
C ALA A 184 -23.24 3.75 0.01
N LYS A 185 -24.12 4.74 0.24
CA LYS A 185 -25.49 4.51 0.72
C LYS A 185 -26.40 3.87 -0.32
N ALA A 186 -26.04 3.90 -1.62
CA ALA A 186 -26.85 3.28 -2.68
C ALA A 186 -27.03 1.76 -2.46
N ILE A 187 -26.06 1.09 -1.83
CA ILE A 187 -26.16 -0.35 -1.53
C ILE A 187 -27.30 -0.68 -0.56
N LEU A 188 -27.75 0.29 0.25
CA LEU A 188 -28.72 0.06 1.33
C LEU A 188 -30.13 -0.24 0.80
N ASP A 189 -30.39 0.09 -0.47
CA ASP A 189 -31.64 -0.31 -1.15
C ASP A 189 -31.65 -1.80 -1.53
N TYR A 190 -30.49 -2.48 -1.45
CA TYR A 190 -30.28 -3.85 -1.91
C TYR A 190 -29.85 -4.83 -0.81
N ALA A 191 -29.15 -4.35 0.22
CA ALA A 191 -28.68 -5.16 1.35
C ALA A 191 -28.50 -4.32 2.63
N ASP A 192 -28.67 -4.96 3.80
CA ASP A 192 -28.48 -4.33 5.12
C ASP A 192 -27.22 -4.85 5.86
N CYS A 193 -26.67 -5.99 5.44
CA CYS A 193 -25.38 -6.53 5.86
C CYS A 193 -24.31 -6.22 4.80
N ILE A 194 -23.35 -5.35 5.12
CA ILE A 194 -22.41 -4.79 4.14
C ILE A 194 -20.95 -5.11 4.49
N ILE A 195 -20.17 -5.49 3.46
CA ILE A 195 -18.71 -5.51 3.46
C ILE A 195 -18.20 -4.36 2.58
N ASN A 196 -17.50 -3.39 3.17
CA ASN A 196 -16.81 -2.35 2.41
C ASN A 196 -15.33 -2.71 2.17
N CYS A 197 -14.91 -2.60 0.91
CA CYS A 197 -13.61 -3.09 0.44
C CYS A 197 -12.63 -1.97 0.08
N ASP A 198 -13.05 -0.72 0.19
CA ASP A 198 -12.16 0.43 0.09
C ASP A 198 -11.07 0.34 1.16
N ILE A 199 -9.86 0.78 0.81
CA ILE A 199 -8.67 0.70 1.62
C ILE A 199 -8.59 1.99 2.42
N HIS A 200 -8.24 3.12 1.79
CA HIS A 200 -7.86 4.34 2.52
C HIS A 200 -9.06 5.15 3.00
N THR A 201 -10.22 4.99 2.35
CA THR A 201 -11.47 5.68 2.70
C THR A 201 -12.40 4.87 3.62
N ARG A 202 -12.00 3.65 3.99
CA ARG A 202 -12.82 2.65 4.74
C ARG A 202 -13.51 3.18 5.97
N VAL A 203 -12.84 4.01 6.76
CA VAL A 203 -13.39 4.57 8.00
C VAL A 203 -14.58 5.47 7.71
N ARG A 204 -14.49 6.29 6.65
CA ARG A 204 -15.59 7.16 6.21
C ARG A 204 -16.74 6.31 5.66
N THR A 205 -16.45 5.31 4.84
CA THR A 205 -17.45 4.43 4.23
C THR A 205 -18.23 3.66 5.31
N LYS A 206 -17.55 3.03 6.28
CA LYS A 206 -18.18 2.37 7.44
C LYS A 206 -19.12 3.30 8.19
N ARG A 207 -18.68 4.53 8.47
CA ARG A 207 -19.49 5.54 9.17
C ARG A 207 -20.76 5.87 8.38
N LEU A 208 -20.64 6.14 7.09
CA LEU A 208 -21.78 6.49 6.24
C LEU A 208 -22.82 5.36 6.13
N LEU A 209 -22.38 4.10 6.06
CA LEU A 209 -23.28 2.95 6.03
C LEU A 209 -24.03 2.77 7.36
N ARG A 210 -23.32 2.89 8.49
CA ARG A 210 -23.93 2.81 9.83
C ARG A 210 -24.95 3.93 10.05
N GLU A 211 -24.61 5.16 9.68
CA GLU A 211 -25.53 6.31 9.71
C GLU A 211 -26.71 6.15 8.74
N GLY A 212 -26.53 5.37 7.67
CA GLY A 212 -27.57 5.04 6.70
C GLY A 212 -28.53 3.94 7.18
N GLY A 213 -28.29 3.32 8.33
CA GLY A 213 -29.16 2.28 8.89
C GLY A 213 -28.79 0.85 8.51
N ALA A 214 -27.59 0.59 7.99
CA ALA A 214 -27.10 -0.77 7.78
C ALA A 214 -27.14 -1.57 9.09
N LYS A 215 -27.65 -2.79 9.03
CA LYS A 215 -27.78 -3.73 10.16
C LYS A 215 -26.43 -4.22 10.64
N VAL A 216 -25.55 -4.61 9.71
CA VAL A 216 -24.16 -5.02 9.98
C VAL A 216 -23.25 -4.33 8.98
N VAL A 217 -22.14 -3.77 9.46
CA VAL A 217 -21.12 -3.15 8.60
C VAL A 217 -19.74 -3.66 9.03
N CYS A 218 -19.16 -4.48 8.17
CA CYS A 218 -17.77 -4.93 8.23
C CYS A 218 -16.98 -4.27 7.08
N GLY A 219 -15.69 -4.06 7.28
CA GLY A 219 -14.75 -3.84 6.19
C GLY A 219 -13.86 -5.05 5.99
N LEU A 220 -13.03 -5.04 4.94
CA LEU A 220 -11.96 -6.04 4.80
C LEU A 220 -11.03 -6.08 6.02
N ASP A 221 -10.84 -4.94 6.69
CA ASP A 221 -10.11 -4.82 7.96
C ASP A 221 -10.79 -5.47 9.16
N ASP A 222 -12.07 -5.84 9.06
CA ASP A 222 -12.78 -6.55 10.11
C ASP A 222 -12.81 -8.08 9.89
N ILE A 223 -12.41 -8.58 8.72
CA ILE A 223 -12.43 -10.01 8.38
C ILE A 223 -11.04 -10.63 8.63
N LEU A 224 -10.99 -11.80 9.27
CA LEU A 224 -9.80 -12.46 9.80
C LEU A 224 -8.97 -11.59 10.74
N THR A 225 -9.65 -10.92 11.68
CA THR A 225 -9.02 -10.21 12.80
C THR A 225 -8.62 -11.12 13.95
N ALA A 226 -9.09 -12.37 13.94
CA ALA A 226 -8.67 -13.46 14.82
C ALA A 226 -8.57 -14.75 13.99
N SER A 227 -7.87 -15.76 14.51
CA SER A 227 -7.74 -17.06 13.86
C SER A 227 -9.10 -17.75 13.77
N VAL A 228 -9.41 -18.32 12.61
CA VAL A 228 -10.58 -19.15 12.36
C VAL A 228 -10.08 -20.54 12.02
N ASP A 229 -10.43 -21.54 12.83
CA ASP A 229 -9.99 -22.93 12.65
C ASP A 229 -8.46 -23.12 12.51
N GLY A 230 -7.69 -22.25 13.18
CA GLY A 230 -6.22 -22.28 13.13
C GLY A 230 -5.61 -21.50 11.97
N SER A 231 -6.42 -20.74 11.21
CA SER A 231 -5.94 -19.85 10.15
C SER A 231 -4.96 -18.78 10.66
N GLY A 232 -4.20 -18.23 9.73
CA GLY A 232 -3.60 -16.90 9.89
C GLY A 232 -4.66 -15.82 10.10
N TYR A 233 -4.22 -14.69 10.66
CA TYR A 233 -5.08 -13.53 10.93
C TYR A 233 -4.25 -12.25 11.05
N ASN A 234 -4.89 -11.09 10.92
CA ASN A 234 -4.29 -9.79 11.19
C ASN A 234 -5.25 -8.92 12.02
N THR A 235 -4.89 -8.65 13.27
CA THR A 235 -5.75 -7.93 14.23
C THR A 235 -6.03 -6.48 13.85
N LYS A 236 -5.18 -5.86 13.02
CA LYS A 236 -5.26 -4.45 12.66
C LYS A 236 -5.83 -4.23 11.27
N TYR A 237 -5.49 -5.10 10.34
CA TYR A 237 -5.78 -4.91 8.92
C TYR A 237 -6.65 -6.00 8.31
N GLY A 238 -7.00 -7.06 9.04
CA GLY A 238 -7.82 -8.15 8.52
C GLY A 238 -7.30 -8.67 7.18
N LEU A 239 -8.13 -8.59 6.15
CA LEU A 239 -7.80 -8.94 4.76
C LEU A 239 -7.10 -7.83 3.96
N LEU A 240 -7.02 -6.59 4.46
CA LEU A 240 -6.31 -5.51 3.75
C LEU A 240 -4.82 -5.82 3.62
N GLY A 241 -4.26 -5.55 2.45
CA GLY A 241 -2.87 -5.88 2.13
C GLY A 241 -2.60 -7.38 1.94
N SER A 242 -3.64 -8.22 1.98
CA SER A 242 -3.49 -9.63 1.63
C SER A 242 -3.31 -9.80 0.12
N ASN A 243 -2.65 -10.90 -0.25
CA ASN A 243 -2.35 -11.20 -1.64
C ASN A 243 -2.50 -12.70 -1.92
N LYS A 244 -2.90 -13.05 -3.13
CA LYS A 244 -3.05 -14.43 -3.58
C LYS A 244 -1.75 -15.21 -3.41
N SER A 245 -1.83 -16.35 -2.72
CA SER A 245 -0.72 -17.29 -2.57
C SER A 245 -0.92 -18.53 -3.44
N THR A 246 -2.14 -19.07 -3.46
CA THR A 246 -2.59 -20.15 -4.33
C THR A 246 -4.02 -19.84 -4.82
N GLU A 247 -4.65 -20.76 -5.58
CA GLU A 247 -6.03 -20.58 -6.04
C GLU A 247 -7.08 -20.57 -4.92
N ASP A 248 -6.72 -21.05 -3.73
CA ASP A 248 -7.64 -21.19 -2.58
C ASP A 248 -7.06 -20.59 -1.28
N GLN A 249 -5.94 -19.87 -1.36
CA GLN A 249 -5.25 -19.36 -0.19
C GLN A 249 -4.67 -17.95 -0.44
N ILE A 250 -4.80 -17.12 0.58
CA ILE A 250 -4.15 -15.80 0.67
C ILE A 250 -2.98 -15.83 1.64
N LYS A 251 -2.01 -14.97 1.38
CA LYS A 251 -1.01 -14.53 2.33
C LYS A 251 -1.48 -13.20 2.91
N LEU A 252 -1.62 -13.13 4.23
CA LEU A 252 -2.07 -11.92 4.92
C LEU A 252 -0.94 -10.90 5.04
N PHE A 253 -1.29 -9.63 5.19
CA PHE A 253 -0.33 -8.56 5.44
C PHE A 253 0.44 -8.82 6.75
N PRO A 254 1.72 -8.41 6.87
CA PRO A 254 2.51 -8.66 8.06
C PRO A 254 1.88 -8.13 9.35
N ARG A 255 2.17 -8.82 10.45
CA ARG A 255 1.79 -8.42 11.81
C ARG A 255 2.98 -8.41 12.75
N GLU A 256 2.92 -7.68 13.85
CA GLU A 256 3.91 -7.74 14.94
C GLU A 256 5.37 -7.58 14.46
N CYS A 257 5.61 -6.65 13.53
CA CYS A 257 6.92 -6.49 12.89
C CYS A 257 7.92 -5.63 13.68
N GLN A 258 7.54 -5.11 14.86
CA GLN A 258 8.37 -4.16 15.60
C GLN A 258 9.65 -4.82 16.14
N ASP A 259 9.53 -6.01 16.74
CA ASP A 259 10.68 -6.77 17.25
C ASP A 259 11.67 -7.13 16.14
N LEU A 260 11.17 -7.34 14.91
CA LEU A 260 12.02 -7.61 13.74
C LEU A 260 12.90 -6.39 13.41
N VAL A 261 12.29 -5.20 13.28
CA VAL A 261 13.04 -4.00 12.87
C VAL A 261 14.02 -3.55 13.96
N GLU A 262 13.64 -3.63 15.24
CA GLU A 262 14.51 -3.32 16.37
C GLU A 262 15.63 -4.36 16.52
N GLY A 263 15.31 -5.64 16.29
CA GLY A 263 16.28 -6.72 16.32
C GLY A 263 17.37 -6.58 15.26
N ILE A 264 16.99 -6.25 14.02
CA ILE A 264 17.94 -5.99 12.91
C ILE A 264 18.81 -4.77 13.24
N GLN A 265 18.22 -3.68 13.73
CA GLN A 265 18.96 -2.48 14.13
C GLN A 265 20.01 -2.81 15.20
N ALA A 266 19.63 -3.57 16.23
CA ALA A 266 20.53 -3.98 17.31
C ALA A 266 21.69 -4.85 16.80
N ASP A 267 21.43 -5.82 15.92
CA ASP A 267 22.48 -6.70 15.38
C ASP A 267 23.46 -5.96 14.47
N ILE A 268 22.96 -5.02 13.65
CA ILE A 268 23.82 -4.18 12.84
C ILE A 268 24.69 -3.31 13.73
N LEU A 269 24.13 -2.72 14.79
CA LEU A 269 24.88 -1.93 15.75
C LEU A 269 25.98 -2.75 16.44
N ASP A 270 25.66 -3.97 16.91
CA ASP A 270 26.63 -4.86 17.56
C ASP A 270 27.76 -5.27 16.61
N LYS A 271 27.42 -5.68 15.38
CA LYS A 271 28.40 -6.19 14.40
C LYS A 271 29.25 -5.11 13.75
N THR A 272 28.73 -3.89 13.61
CA THR A 272 29.38 -2.82 12.81
C THR A 272 29.69 -1.54 13.58
N GLY A 273 29.11 -1.37 14.78
CA GLY A 273 29.15 -0.12 15.53
C GLY A 273 28.35 1.01 14.88
N LYS A 274 27.48 0.73 13.90
CA LYS A 274 26.67 1.73 13.18
C LYS A 274 25.21 1.70 13.58
N HIS A 275 24.68 2.86 13.94
CA HIS A 275 23.28 3.02 14.29
C HIS A 275 22.47 3.33 13.03
N VAL A 276 21.95 2.29 12.39
CA VAL A 276 21.07 2.38 11.21
C VAL A 276 19.61 2.60 11.61
N GLU A 277 18.75 2.92 10.66
CA GLU A 277 17.30 2.81 10.80
C GLU A 277 16.79 1.60 10.01
N VAL A 278 15.69 1.01 10.46
CA VAL A 278 15.12 -0.19 9.85
C VAL A 278 13.62 -0.02 9.64
N MET A 279 13.09 -0.52 8.52
CA MET A 279 11.66 -0.56 8.28
C MET A 279 11.22 -1.83 7.55
N VAL A 280 9.97 -2.22 7.76
CA VAL A 280 9.25 -3.08 6.81
C VAL A 280 8.50 -2.14 5.86
N TYR A 281 8.67 -2.30 4.55
CA TYR A 281 7.99 -1.48 3.54
C TYR A 281 7.02 -2.35 2.72
N GLY A 282 5.86 -1.79 2.39
CA GLY A 282 4.86 -2.36 1.48
C GLY A 282 4.85 -1.63 0.14
N ASP A 283 3.68 -1.56 -0.47
CA ASP A 283 3.47 -0.82 -1.72
C ASP A 283 3.93 0.65 -1.63
N GLY A 284 4.47 1.16 -2.74
CA GLY A 284 4.84 2.56 -2.86
C GLY A 284 3.64 3.51 -2.93
N ALA A 285 3.74 4.66 -2.25
CA ALA A 285 2.74 5.73 -2.27
C ALA A 285 2.90 6.67 -3.48
N PHE A 286 2.99 6.10 -4.70
CA PHE A 286 3.05 6.89 -5.94
C PHE A 286 1.89 6.55 -6.87
N LYS A 287 1.56 7.52 -7.73
CA LYS A 287 0.57 7.38 -8.79
C LYS A 287 1.27 7.30 -10.12
N ASP A 288 1.11 6.21 -10.84
CA ASP A 288 1.63 6.09 -12.19
C ASP A 288 0.93 7.10 -13.12
N PRO A 289 1.67 7.97 -13.83
CA PRO A 289 1.05 8.97 -14.69
C PRO A 289 0.48 8.39 -15.99
N GLN A 290 0.82 7.16 -16.40
CA GLN A 290 0.29 6.56 -17.62
C GLN A 290 -1.08 5.93 -17.34
N GLY A 291 -1.14 4.93 -16.46
CA GLY A 291 -2.35 4.25 -16.06
C GLY A 291 -3.24 5.03 -15.09
N LYS A 292 -2.72 6.10 -14.46
CA LYS A 292 -3.42 6.87 -13.41
C LYS A 292 -3.82 6.00 -12.22
N ILE A 293 -3.05 4.95 -11.96
CA ILE A 293 -3.25 4.02 -10.85
C ILE A 293 -2.26 4.37 -9.73
N TRP A 294 -2.77 4.43 -8.51
CA TRP A 294 -1.96 4.47 -7.30
C TRP A 294 -1.47 3.06 -7.00
N GLU A 295 -0.16 2.90 -6.80
CA GLU A 295 0.39 1.59 -6.41
C GLU A 295 0.05 1.23 -4.97
N LEU A 296 -0.37 2.18 -4.13
CA LEU A 296 -0.69 1.98 -2.71
C LEU A 296 -2.00 1.21 -2.49
N ALA A 297 -1.98 -0.09 -2.76
CA ALA A 297 -3.07 -1.03 -2.49
C ALA A 297 -2.94 -1.72 -1.12
N ASP A 298 -1.85 -1.47 -0.40
CA ASP A 298 -1.66 -1.82 1.01
C ASP A 298 -2.35 -0.82 1.96
N PRO A 299 -2.72 -1.23 3.18
CA PRO A 299 -3.36 -0.35 4.14
C PRO A 299 -2.44 0.75 4.70
N VAL A 300 -1.12 0.55 4.61
CA VAL A 300 -0.06 1.49 4.98
C VAL A 300 1.21 1.20 4.17
N VAL A 301 2.05 2.21 3.94
CA VAL A 301 3.37 2.04 3.29
C VAL A 301 4.33 1.25 4.18
N SER A 302 4.24 1.37 5.50
CA SER A 302 5.15 0.70 6.42
C SER A 302 4.42 0.20 7.67
N PRO A 303 4.30 -1.13 7.87
CA PRO A 303 3.69 -1.68 9.09
C PRO A 303 4.54 -1.56 10.34
N ALA A 304 5.87 -1.42 10.22
CA ALA A 304 6.79 -1.20 11.34
C ALA A 304 8.08 -0.54 10.89
N PHE A 305 8.66 0.27 11.78
CA PHE A 305 9.89 1.00 11.55
C PHE A 305 10.52 1.45 12.87
N THR A 306 11.82 1.72 12.85
CA THR A 306 12.56 2.28 13.99
C THR A 306 12.23 3.76 14.17
N SER A 307 12.32 4.25 15.42
CA SER A 307 11.85 5.59 15.80
C SER A 307 12.55 6.74 15.07
N GLY A 308 13.75 6.53 14.53
CA GLY A 308 14.47 7.57 13.79
C GLY A 308 13.88 7.88 12.40
N LEU A 309 12.86 7.13 11.97
CA LEU A 309 12.05 7.38 10.78
C LEU A 309 10.73 8.14 11.07
N ILE A 310 10.48 8.51 12.32
CA ILE A 310 9.32 9.35 12.67
C ILE A 310 9.56 10.79 12.21
N GLY A 311 8.61 11.35 11.46
CA GLY A 311 8.58 12.76 11.10
C GLY A 311 8.48 13.00 9.60
N THR A 312 8.83 14.21 9.18
CA THR A 312 8.82 14.67 7.80
C THR A 312 10.18 15.27 7.45
N PRO A 313 10.63 15.24 6.18
CA PRO A 313 11.84 15.95 5.77
C PRO A 313 11.80 17.43 6.16
N ASN A 314 12.94 17.96 6.61
CA ASN A 314 13.11 19.37 6.98
C ASN A 314 14.26 19.98 6.16
N GLU A 315 13.97 20.38 4.93
CA GLU A 315 14.96 20.83 3.94
C GLU A 315 14.71 22.26 3.46
N LEU A 316 15.78 22.99 3.18
CA LEU A 316 15.73 24.29 2.51
C LEU A 316 15.80 24.09 1.00
N LYS A 317 15.03 24.89 0.24
CA LYS A 317 15.09 24.86 -1.22
C LYS A 317 16.33 25.60 -1.71
N LEU A 318 17.39 24.85 -2.04
CA LEU A 318 18.65 25.42 -2.54
C LEU A 318 18.45 26.39 -3.71
N LYS A 319 17.60 26.03 -4.69
CA LYS A 319 17.28 26.89 -5.84
C LYS A 319 16.60 28.19 -5.41
N TYR A 320 15.67 28.13 -4.46
CA TYR A 320 15.00 29.33 -3.95
C TYR A 320 16.00 30.28 -3.28
N LEU A 321 16.88 29.76 -2.43
CA LEU A 321 17.93 30.56 -1.77
C LEU A 321 18.89 31.15 -2.81
N ALA A 322 19.31 30.37 -3.81
CA ALA A 322 20.20 30.84 -4.87
C ALA A 322 19.54 31.93 -5.75
N ASP A 323 18.27 31.76 -6.12
CA ASP A 323 17.58 32.65 -7.06
C ASP A 323 17.01 33.92 -6.39
N ASN A 324 16.83 33.92 -5.05
CA ASN A 324 16.23 35.05 -4.32
C ASN A 324 17.22 35.66 -3.31
N ASP A 325 17.51 34.95 -2.22
CA ASP A 325 18.27 35.49 -1.08
C ASP A 325 19.75 35.75 -1.42
N PHE A 326 20.30 34.96 -2.36
CA PHE A 326 21.69 35.00 -2.77
C PHE A 326 21.88 35.21 -4.28
N ALA A 327 20.91 35.82 -4.97
CA ALA A 327 20.92 36.02 -6.42
C ALA A 327 22.18 36.74 -6.96
N ASN A 328 22.83 37.53 -6.11
CA ASN A 328 24.05 38.28 -6.45
C ASN A 328 25.35 37.51 -6.17
N LEU A 329 25.29 36.34 -5.54
CA LEU A 329 26.46 35.52 -5.21
C LEU A 329 26.69 34.44 -6.27
N SER A 330 27.94 34.05 -6.47
CA SER A 330 28.29 32.93 -7.36
C SER A 330 29.50 32.16 -6.86
N GLY A 331 29.76 31.00 -7.47
CA GLY A 331 30.95 30.19 -7.16
C GLY A 331 31.09 29.83 -5.68
N ALA A 332 32.27 30.09 -5.11
CA ALA A 332 32.57 29.75 -3.72
C ALA A 332 31.74 30.55 -2.71
N GLU A 333 31.47 31.83 -2.98
CA GLU A 333 30.73 32.73 -2.09
C GLU A 333 29.27 32.28 -1.93
N LEU A 334 28.62 31.89 -3.05
CA LEU A 334 27.26 31.34 -3.01
C LEU A 334 27.21 30.02 -2.23
N LYS A 335 28.22 29.15 -2.45
CA LYS A 335 28.31 27.87 -1.74
C LYS A 335 28.44 28.08 -0.23
N GLU A 336 29.25 29.03 0.20
CA GLU A 336 29.44 29.36 1.61
C GLU A 336 28.16 29.94 2.25
N ALA A 337 27.50 30.87 1.57
CA ALA A 337 26.25 31.46 2.03
C ALA A 337 25.13 30.41 2.19
N ILE A 338 24.94 29.56 1.19
CA ILE A 338 23.98 28.44 1.25
C ILE A 338 24.33 27.49 2.39
N SER A 339 25.61 27.12 2.52
CA SER A 339 26.05 26.21 3.58
C SER A 339 25.80 26.77 4.97
N LYS A 340 25.97 28.09 5.14
CA LYS A 340 25.66 28.78 6.39
C LYS A 340 24.16 28.73 6.69
N SER A 341 23.30 29.06 5.73
CA SER A 341 21.84 28.97 5.91
C SER A 341 21.35 27.57 6.28
N ILE A 342 21.96 26.53 5.73
CA ILE A 342 21.61 25.13 6.07
C ILE A 342 21.98 24.79 7.51
N LYS A 343 23.12 25.29 8.00
CA LYS A 343 23.58 25.07 9.37
C LYS A 343 22.80 25.89 10.40
N GLU A 344 22.30 27.06 10.00
CA GLU A 344 21.53 27.97 10.85
C GLU A 344 20.02 27.71 10.82
N LYS A 345 19.54 26.74 10.03
CA LYS A 345 18.10 26.47 9.87
C LYS A 345 17.47 25.91 11.15
N ASP A 346 16.23 26.32 11.42
CA ASP A 346 15.45 25.80 12.54
C ASP A 346 15.05 24.33 12.34
N SER A 347 14.81 23.63 13.45
CA SER A 347 14.34 22.24 13.47
C SER A 347 12.90 22.08 12.93
N ASN A 348 12.15 23.16 12.77
CA ASN A 348 10.84 23.18 12.15
C ASN A 348 10.71 24.38 11.21
N LEU A 349 10.63 24.11 9.90
CA LEU A 349 10.51 25.14 8.87
C LEU A 349 9.07 25.36 8.38
N VAL A 350 8.05 24.76 9.00
CA VAL A 350 6.65 24.90 8.55
C VAL A 350 6.22 26.37 8.51
N GLY A 351 5.82 26.86 7.34
CA GLY A 351 5.34 28.23 7.13
C GLY A 351 6.42 29.28 6.81
N ASN A 352 7.70 28.90 6.77
CA ASN A 352 8.78 29.79 6.33
C ASN A 352 8.76 29.97 4.80
N MET A 353 8.98 31.18 4.28
CA MET A 353 9.05 31.44 2.83
C MET A 353 10.08 30.55 2.12
N ALA A 354 11.21 30.27 2.77
CA ALA A 354 12.27 29.40 2.21
C ALA A 354 11.90 27.91 2.14
N SER A 355 10.81 27.49 2.81
CA SER A 355 10.27 26.12 2.78
C SER A 355 8.91 26.01 2.06
N GLN A 356 8.36 27.12 1.57
CA GLN A 356 7.06 27.16 0.90
C GLN A 356 7.01 26.22 -0.31
N GLY A 357 5.96 25.41 -0.39
CA GLY A 357 5.71 24.45 -1.47
C GLY A 357 6.38 23.08 -1.26
N THR A 358 6.66 22.68 -0.02
CA THR A 358 6.86 21.26 0.32
C THR A 358 5.59 20.74 0.99
N THR A 359 4.92 19.77 0.36
CA THR A 359 3.82 19.06 1.03
C THR A 359 4.46 18.22 2.15
N PRO A 360 3.99 18.33 3.41
CA PRO A 360 4.51 17.52 4.49
C PRO A 360 4.20 16.05 4.17
N ARG A 361 5.26 15.27 3.99
CA ARG A 361 5.21 13.84 3.62
C ARG A 361 5.95 13.08 4.69
N GLN A 362 5.38 11.98 5.17
CA GLN A 362 6.03 11.17 6.18
C GLN A 362 7.29 10.54 5.59
N LEU A 363 8.35 10.47 6.39
CA LEU A 363 9.61 9.85 5.95
C LEU A 363 9.39 8.41 5.50
N THR A 364 8.58 7.64 6.23
CA THR A 364 8.23 6.26 5.88
C THR A 364 7.53 6.14 4.53
N ASP A 365 6.66 7.08 4.18
CA ASP A 365 5.96 7.06 2.88
C ASP A 365 6.94 7.32 1.73
N LEU A 366 7.86 8.27 1.92
CA LEU A 366 8.87 8.62 0.92
C LEU A 366 9.91 7.51 0.75
N ILE A 367 10.46 7.02 1.85
CA ILE A 367 11.49 5.99 1.88
C ILE A 367 10.89 4.67 1.39
N GLY A 368 9.70 4.28 1.86
CA GLY A 368 9.02 3.07 1.39
C GLY A 368 8.72 3.10 -0.11
N SER A 369 8.30 4.26 -0.65
CA SER A 369 8.12 4.42 -2.10
C SER A 369 9.44 4.29 -2.87
N LEU A 370 10.54 4.83 -2.33
CA LEU A 370 11.87 4.65 -2.93
C LEU A 370 12.30 3.17 -2.89
N CYS A 371 12.01 2.47 -1.79
CA CYS A 371 12.28 1.04 -1.66
C CYS A 371 11.51 0.23 -2.72
N ASP A 372 10.21 0.46 -2.85
CA ASP A 372 9.36 -0.23 -3.81
C ASP A 372 9.81 -0.02 -5.27
N LEU A 373 10.11 1.24 -5.64
CA LEU A 373 10.70 1.56 -6.96
C LEU A 373 12.05 0.85 -7.19
N THR A 374 12.83 0.65 -6.13
CA THR A 374 14.13 -0.03 -6.21
C THR A 374 13.96 -1.54 -6.38
N SER A 375 13.13 -2.19 -5.55
CA SER A 375 12.86 -3.63 -5.63
C SER A 375 12.13 -4.02 -6.91
N GLY A 376 11.17 -3.21 -7.34
CA GLY A 376 10.21 -3.56 -8.38
C GLY A 376 9.34 -4.77 -7.98
N SER A 377 8.52 -5.23 -8.92
CA SER A 377 7.41 -6.15 -8.66
C SER A 377 7.65 -7.63 -8.98
N GLY A 378 8.88 -8.05 -9.32
CA GLY A 378 9.11 -9.39 -9.90
C GLY A 378 10.47 -10.02 -9.61
N ASP A 379 11.40 -9.94 -10.57
CA ASP A 379 12.44 -10.97 -10.71
C ASP A 379 13.83 -10.59 -10.18
N LYS A 380 13.98 -9.40 -9.57
CA LYS A 380 15.31 -8.89 -9.19
C LYS A 380 15.93 -9.65 -8.01
N GLY A 381 15.11 -10.36 -7.22
CA GLY A 381 15.57 -11.08 -6.04
C GLY A 381 16.14 -10.15 -4.96
N THR A 382 15.68 -8.91 -4.91
CA THR A 382 16.15 -7.87 -3.97
C THR A 382 15.08 -7.49 -2.95
N PRO A 383 14.75 -8.39 -1.99
CA PRO A 383 13.71 -8.13 -1.00
C PRO A 383 14.17 -7.19 0.12
N ILE A 384 15.45 -6.83 0.15
CA ILE A 384 16.05 -5.92 1.12
C ILE A 384 16.62 -4.73 0.36
N ILE A 385 16.34 -3.52 0.82
CA ILE A 385 16.84 -2.28 0.24
C ILE A 385 17.73 -1.58 1.27
N LEU A 386 18.94 -1.21 0.86
CA LEU A 386 19.82 -0.34 1.63
C LEU A 386 19.80 1.07 1.01
N ILE A 387 19.34 2.05 1.79
CA ILE A 387 19.38 3.46 1.41
C ILE A 387 20.47 4.14 2.23
N GLN A 388 21.46 4.71 1.54
CA GLN A 388 22.54 5.44 2.18
C GLN A 388 22.43 6.92 1.91
N GLY A 389 22.66 7.70 2.96
CA GLY A 389 22.72 9.15 2.89
C GLY A 389 21.41 9.83 2.51
N TYR A 390 20.29 9.29 2.99
CA TYR A 390 18.97 9.89 2.86
C TYR A 390 18.83 11.16 3.72
N PHE A 391 19.44 11.18 4.90
CA PHE A 391 19.33 12.28 5.87
C PHE A 391 20.43 13.34 5.74
N ASP A 392 21.36 13.14 4.82
CA ASP A 392 22.47 14.04 4.60
C ASP A 392 22.00 15.30 3.88
N ASN A 393 22.70 16.40 4.10
CA ASN A 393 22.44 17.67 3.44
C ASN A 393 23.64 18.12 2.61
N PHE A 394 23.50 19.25 1.92
CA PHE A 394 24.54 19.78 1.02
C PHE A 394 25.87 20.11 1.72
N THR A 395 25.89 20.21 3.05
CA THR A 395 27.09 20.52 3.83
C THR A 395 27.86 19.30 4.33
N ASP A 396 27.34 18.08 4.10
CA ASP A 396 27.89 16.80 4.58
C ASP A 396 28.79 16.05 3.58
#